data_AF-A0A9P4X4M0-F1
#
_entry.id   AF-A0A9P4X4M0-F1
#
_cell.length_a   1.000
_cell.length_b   1.000
_cell.length_c   1.000
_cell.angle_alpha   90.00
_cell.angle_beta   90.00
_cell.angle_gamma   90.00
#
_symmetry.space_group_name_H-M   'P 1'
#
loop_
_entity.id
_entity.type
_entity.pdbx_description
1 polymer ?
#
loop_
_entity_poly.entity_id
_entity_poly.type
_entity_poly.pdbx_seq_one_letter_code
_entity_poly.pdbx_strand_id
1 'polypeptide(L)'
;MQFTLVLATFAAVVYGQTINGVPACAIPCIEDAISSQTSCAATDFACACPSISAVSAAGAPCVVAACGEDVATNQAFPAVQAFCAAQ
;
A
#
# COMPACT_ATOMS: atom_id res chain seq x y z
N MET A 1 22.53 38.08 -13.47
CA MET A 1 22.60 36.61 -13.31
C MET A 1 21.20 36.13 -13.03
N GLN A 2 20.60 35.44 -13.99
CA GLN A 2 19.19 35.03 -13.98
C GLN A 2 19.19 33.61 -13.40
N PHE A 3 18.79 33.46 -12.14
CA PHE A 3 18.66 32.14 -11.52
C PHE A 3 17.32 31.56 -11.99
N THR A 4 17.38 30.77 -13.06
CA THR A 4 16.29 29.93 -13.52
C THR A 4 15.93 28.97 -12.38
N LEU A 5 14.89 29.30 -11.62
CA LEU A 5 14.29 28.42 -10.64
C LEU A 5 13.51 27.34 -11.40
N VAL A 6 14.15 26.18 -11.54
CA VAL A 6 13.49 24.94 -11.91
C VAL A 6 12.48 24.61 -10.82
N LEU A 7 11.20 24.88 -11.06
CA LEU A 7 10.10 24.36 -10.26
C LEU A 7 9.86 22.90 -10.65
N ALA A 8 10.75 22.01 -10.20
CA ALA A 8 10.37 20.63 -10.01
C ALA A 8 9.44 20.60 -8.80
N THR A 9 8.13 20.57 -9.05
CA THR A 9 7.14 20.29 -8.01
C THR A 9 7.37 18.87 -7.53
N PHE A 10 8.16 18.73 -6.46
CA PHE A 10 8.17 17.52 -5.67
C PHE A 10 6.76 17.36 -5.12
N ALA A 11 6.00 16.40 -5.66
CA ALA A 11 4.90 15.83 -4.92
C ALA A 11 5.52 15.38 -3.59
N ALA A 12 5.10 15.98 -2.48
CA ALA A 12 5.44 15.51 -1.16
C ALA A 12 4.83 14.11 -1.03
N VAL A 13 5.60 13.10 -1.39
CA VAL A 13 5.22 11.71 -1.15
C VAL A 13 5.23 11.56 0.36
N VAL A 14 4.04 11.36 0.91
CA VAL A 14 3.87 11.14 2.34
C VAL A 14 4.34 9.72 2.63
N TYR A 15 5.64 9.53 2.82
CA TYR A 15 6.21 8.24 3.18
C TYR A 15 5.74 7.85 4.58
N GLY A 16 5.02 6.72 4.68
CA GLY A 16 4.59 6.14 5.94
C GLY A 16 3.24 6.63 6.45
N GLN A 17 2.25 6.81 5.57
CA GLN A 17 0.86 6.76 6.04
C GLN A 17 0.64 5.37 6.63
N THR A 18 0.58 5.28 7.97
CA THR A 18 0.05 4.10 8.64
C THR A 18 -1.30 3.81 8.01
N ILE A 19 -1.47 2.66 7.33
CA ILE A 19 -2.81 2.23 6.95
C ILE A 19 -3.53 1.95 8.26
N ASN A 20 -4.25 2.95 8.76
CA ASN A 20 -5.10 2.82 9.92
C ASN A 20 -6.21 1.81 9.59
N GLY A 21 -6.39 0.83 10.46
CA GLY A 21 -7.39 -0.22 10.30
C GLY A 21 -6.90 -1.50 9.61
N VAL A 22 -5.68 -1.52 9.04
CA VAL A 22 -5.06 -2.78 8.61
C VAL A 22 -4.44 -3.50 9.81
N PRO A 23 -4.74 -4.80 10.01
CA PRO A 23 -4.16 -5.56 11.10
C PRO A 23 -2.65 -5.72 10.91
N ALA A 24 -1.90 -5.63 12.01
CA ALA A 24 -0.42 -5.67 11.98
C ALA A 24 0.15 -6.96 11.32
N CYS A 25 -0.58 -8.08 11.40
CA CYS A 25 -0.21 -9.34 10.74
C CYS A 25 -0.22 -9.25 9.20
N ALA A 26 -0.97 -8.31 8.62
CA ALA A 26 -1.11 -8.16 7.17
C ALA A 26 -0.11 -7.17 6.58
N ILE A 27 0.42 -6.24 7.38
CA ILE A 27 1.39 -5.21 6.95
C ILE A 27 2.56 -5.82 6.17
N PRO A 28 3.34 -6.79 6.71
CA PRO A 28 4.51 -7.31 6.00
C PRO A 28 4.13 -8.03 4.69
N CYS A 29 2.97 -8.68 4.65
CA CYS A 29 2.47 -9.33 3.45
C CYS A 29 2.10 -8.33 2.34
N ILE A 30 1.54 -7.18 2.73
CA ILE A 30 1.18 -6.13 1.78
C ILE A 30 2.44 -5.42 1.29
N GLU A 31 3.39 -5.12 2.16
CA GLU A 31 4.68 -4.51 1.78
C GLU A 31 5.48 -5.38 0.79
N ASP A 32 5.51 -6.70 1.02
CA ASP A 32 6.13 -7.66 0.11
C ASP A 32 5.39 -7.71 -1.25
N ALA A 33 4.06 -7.76 -1.21
CA ALA A 33 3.25 -7.73 -2.43
C ALA A 33 3.39 -6.42 -3.22
N ILE A 34 3.51 -5.28 -2.55
CA ILE A 34 3.78 -3.98 -3.19
C ILE A 34 5.14 -4.02 -3.89
N SER A 35 6.16 -4.52 -3.20
CA SER A 35 7.52 -4.62 -3.73
C SER A 35 7.61 -5.58 -4.93
N SER A 36 6.78 -6.63 -4.93
CA SER A 36 6.77 -7.65 -5.98
C SER A 36 5.92 -7.28 -7.19
N GLN A 37 4.84 -6.52 -6.99
CA GLN A 37 3.83 -6.26 -8.04
C GLN A 37 3.90 -4.84 -8.61
N THR A 38 4.65 -3.93 -7.99
CA THR A 38 4.70 -2.52 -8.37
C THR A 38 6.14 -1.99 -8.33
N SER A 39 6.35 -0.80 -8.89
CA SER A 39 7.61 -0.06 -8.75
C SER A 39 7.58 0.92 -7.56
N CYS A 40 6.54 0.86 -6.72
CA CYS A 40 6.39 1.70 -5.55
C CYS A 40 7.33 1.24 -4.43
N ALA A 41 7.64 2.13 -3.49
CA ALA A 41 8.30 1.69 -2.27
C ALA A 41 7.37 0.75 -1.49
N ALA A 42 7.92 -0.24 -0.79
CA ALA A 42 7.14 -1.23 -0.03
C ALA A 42 6.11 -0.60 0.93
N THR A 43 6.47 0.55 1.50
CA THR A 43 5.65 1.30 2.46
C THR A 43 4.79 2.40 1.82
N ASP A 44 4.83 2.54 0.49
CA ASP A 44 4.06 3.52 -0.26
C ASP A 44 2.76 2.88 -0.78
N PHE A 45 1.86 2.64 0.16
CA PHE A 45 0.56 2.03 -0.10
C PHE A 45 -0.30 2.87 -1.06
N ALA A 46 -0.19 4.20 -1.00
CA ALA A 46 -0.93 5.09 -1.89
C ALA A 46 -0.46 4.95 -3.35
N CYS A 47 0.85 4.86 -3.58
CA CYS A 47 1.40 4.56 -4.90
C CYS A 47 0.95 3.19 -5.42
N ALA A 48 0.77 2.21 -4.53
CA ALA A 48 0.34 0.86 -4.90
C ALA A 48 -1.16 0.76 -5.25
N CYS A 49 -1.99 1.73 -4.85
CA CYS A 49 -3.44 1.69 -5.04
C CYS A 49 -3.92 1.52 -6.50
N PRO A 50 -3.31 2.14 -7.53
CA PRO A 50 -3.64 1.87 -8.94
C PRO A 50 -3.46 0.41 -9.35
N SER A 51 -2.60 -0.34 -8.64
CA SER A 51 -2.32 -1.76 -8.88
C SER A 51 -2.83 -2.66 -7.75
N ILE A 52 -3.76 -2.18 -6.91
CA ILE A 52 -4.17 -2.88 -5.70
C ILE A 52 -4.77 -4.26 -5.97
N SER A 53 -5.41 -4.48 -7.12
CA SER A 53 -5.91 -5.80 -7.51
C SER A 53 -4.78 -6.82 -7.68
N ALA A 54 -3.65 -6.42 -8.26
CA ALA A 54 -2.48 -7.29 -8.42
C ALA A 54 -1.75 -7.49 -7.08
N VAL A 55 -1.62 -6.44 -6.28
CA VAL A 55 -1.02 -6.48 -4.93
C VAL A 55 -1.84 -7.39 -4.01
N SER A 56 -3.16 -7.21 -3.95
CA SER A 56 -4.05 -8.02 -3.12
C SER A 56 -4.06 -9.48 -3.55
N ALA A 57 -4.06 -9.78 -4.86
CA ALA A 57 -3.95 -11.15 -5.34
C ALA A 57 -2.62 -11.82 -4.94
N ALA A 58 -1.50 -11.10 -5.02
CA ALA A 58 -0.19 -11.61 -4.63
C ALA A 58 -0.04 -11.75 -3.10
N GLY A 59 -0.56 -10.78 -2.34
CA GLY A 59 -0.49 -10.75 -0.88
C GLY A 59 -1.52 -11.65 -0.18
N ALA A 60 -2.64 -11.97 -0.83
CA ALA A 60 -3.72 -12.78 -0.25
C ALA A 60 -3.26 -14.09 0.41
N PRO A 61 -2.45 -14.96 -0.23
CA PRO A 61 -1.99 -16.19 0.41
C PRO A 61 -1.17 -15.92 1.69
N CYS A 62 -0.33 -14.89 1.69
CA CYS A 62 0.44 -14.49 2.88
C CYS A 62 -0.48 -13.97 3.98
N VAL A 63 -1.43 -13.08 3.65
CA VAL A 63 -2.35 -12.49 4.63
C VAL A 63 -3.23 -13.57 5.27
N VAL A 64 -3.75 -14.52 4.49
CA VAL A 64 -4.55 -15.64 5.03
C VAL A 64 -3.69 -16.52 5.95
N ALA A 65 -2.43 -16.79 5.58
CA ALA A 65 -1.53 -17.59 6.42
C ALA A 65 -1.11 -16.88 7.72
N ALA A 66 -0.90 -15.57 7.69
CA ALA A 66 -0.40 -14.78 8.82
C ALA A 66 -1.52 -14.29 9.76
N CYS A 67 -2.68 -13.94 9.20
CA CYS A 67 -3.80 -13.35 9.95
C CYS A 67 -4.99 -14.31 10.14
N GLY A 68 -5.07 -15.39 9.36
CA GLY A 68 -6.28 -16.20 9.24
C GLY A 68 -7.28 -15.64 8.23
N GLU A 69 -8.10 -16.53 7.66
CA GLU A 69 -9.04 -16.19 6.59
C GLU A 69 -10.09 -15.15 7.02
N ASP A 70 -10.61 -15.28 8.24
CA ASP A 70 -11.60 -14.35 8.81
C ASP A 70 -11.07 -12.92 8.90
N VAL A 71 -9.83 -12.75 9.39
CA VAL A 71 -9.20 -11.42 9.53
C VAL A 71 -8.82 -10.88 8.15
N ALA A 72 -8.33 -11.73 7.26
CA ALA A 72 -8.01 -11.35 5.89
C ALA A 72 -9.23 -10.76 5.16
N THR A 73 -10.34 -11.50 5.18
CA THR A 73 -11.56 -11.18 4.41
C THR A 73 -12.38 -10.07 5.04
N ASN A 74 -12.51 -10.05 6.37
CA ASN A 74 -13.39 -9.11 7.06
C ASN A 74 -12.69 -7.83 7.55
N GLN A 75 -11.35 -7.80 7.59
CA GLN A 75 -10.60 -6.66 8.12
C GLN A 75 -9.52 -6.18 7.15
N ALA A 76 -8.57 -7.03 6.79
CA ALA A 76 -7.39 -6.61 6.02
C ALA A 76 -7.73 -6.12 4.60
N PHE A 77 -8.41 -6.93 3.78
CA PHE A 77 -8.76 -6.51 2.42
C PHE A 77 -9.74 -5.33 2.40
N PRO A 78 -10.82 -5.29 3.20
CA PRO A 78 -11.70 -4.13 3.26
C PRO A 78 -10.98 -2.86 3.70
N ALA A 79 -10.08 -2.93 4.69
CA ALA A 79 -9.32 -1.78 5.16
C ALA A 79 -8.38 -1.23 4.09
N VAL A 80 -7.66 -2.09 3.36
CA VAL A 80 -6.81 -1.67 2.23
C VAL A 80 -7.64 -1.05 1.11
N GLN A 81 -8.80 -1.62 0.81
CA GLN A 81 -9.68 -1.13 -0.24
C GLN A 81 -10.29 0.23 0.13
N ALA A 82 -10.70 0.41 1.39
CA ALA A 82 -11.16 1.68 1.92
C ALA A 82 -10.05 2.76 1.91
N PHE A 83 -8.82 2.37 2.26
CA PHE A 83 -7.66 3.26 2.15
C PHE A 83 -7.45 3.71 0.72
N CYS A 84 -7.44 2.78 -0.24
CA CYS A 84 -7.25 3.12 -1.66
C CYS A 84 -8.40 3.90 -2.28
N ALA A 85 -9.63 3.77 -1.76
CA ALA A 85 -10.76 4.59 -2.19
C ALA A 85 -10.68 6.04 -1.66
N ALA A 86 -9.85 6.30 -0.64
CA ALA A 86 -9.66 7.62 -0.05
C ALA A 86 -8.46 8.40 -0.63
N GLN A 87 -7.65 7.76 -1.48
CA GLN A 87 -6.49 8.34 -2.17
C GLN A 87 -6.82 8.77 -3.59
#